data_AF-A0A0D0PZE9-F1
#
_entry.id   AF-A0A0D0PZE9-F1
#
_cell.length_a   1.000
_cell.length_b   1.000
_cell.length_c   1.000
_cell.angle_alpha   90.00
_cell.angle_beta   90.00
_cell.angle_gamma   90.00
#
_symmetry.space_group_name_H-M   'P 1'
#
loop_
_entity.id
_entity.type
_entity.pdbx_description
1 polymer ?
#
loop_
_entity_poly.entity_id
_entity_poly.type
_entity_poly.pdbx_seq_one_letter_code
_entity_poly.pdbx_strand_id
1 'polypeptide(L)'
;MQLATIVDRFGQVSRRPRLLVVGTPDQWAAADIADADRNWLALCPFADLDTCTLDEWNPDLVVSHLLSAEYDVIEVARRLNELGYAGSYVAIWRRVPNPAVIKAEVRQVAPGLPFEVLELSD
;
A
#
# COMPACT_ATOMS: atom_id res chain seq x y z
N MET A 1 -8.70 0.91 12.52
CA MET A 1 -9.86 0.34 11.78
C MET A 1 -9.52 0.04 10.31
N GLN A 2 -8.87 0.94 9.56
CA GLN A 2 -8.53 0.65 8.15
C GLN A 2 -7.54 -0.51 7.99
N LEU A 3 -6.54 -0.61 8.87
CA LEU A 3 -5.60 -1.75 8.86
C LEU A 3 -6.25 -3.05 9.30
N ALA A 4 -7.08 -3.03 10.34
CA ALA A 4 -7.80 -4.23 10.75
C ALA A 4 -8.61 -4.84 9.58
N THR A 5 -9.25 -4.02 8.74
CA THR A 5 -9.97 -4.50 7.55
C THR A 5 -9.04 -5.09 6.48
N ILE A 6 -7.86 -4.51 6.27
CA ILE A 6 -6.84 -5.07 5.35
C ILE A 6 -6.34 -6.40 5.90
N VAL A 7 -6.01 -6.41 7.20
CA VAL A 7 -5.47 -7.57 7.89
C VAL A 7 -6.47 -8.72 7.86
N ASP A 8 -7.75 -8.46 8.11
CA ASP A 8 -8.81 -9.45 7.98
C ASP A 8 -8.96 -9.94 6.53
N ARG A 9 -9.06 -9.02 5.58
CA ARG A 9 -9.28 -9.35 4.16
C ARG A 9 -8.14 -10.18 3.55
N PHE A 10 -6.89 -9.89 3.87
CA PHE A 10 -5.73 -10.59 3.33
C PHE A 10 -5.22 -11.72 4.24
N GLY A 11 -5.56 -11.70 5.53
CA GLY A 11 -5.18 -12.73 6.50
C GLY A 11 -5.97 -14.04 6.39
N GLN A 12 -7.17 -14.00 5.79
CA GLN A 12 -8.05 -15.16 5.55
C GLN A 12 -7.66 -15.99 4.31
N VAL A 13 -6.66 -15.56 3.52
CA VAL A 13 -6.23 -16.27 2.29
C VAL A 13 -5.25 -17.40 2.64
N SER A 14 -5.43 -18.59 2.03
CA SER A 14 -4.64 -19.81 2.30
C SER A 14 -3.11 -19.65 2.11
N ARG A 15 -2.67 -18.63 1.36
CA ARG A 15 -1.29 -18.15 1.30
C ARG A 15 -1.32 -16.65 1.63
N ARG A 16 -0.79 -16.28 2.79
CA ARG A 16 -0.71 -14.86 3.19
C ARG A 16 0.34 -14.17 2.31
N PRO A 17 -0.06 -13.20 1.47
CA PRO A 17 0.92 -12.39 0.74
C PRO A 17 1.73 -11.55 1.73
N ARG A 18 2.99 -11.28 1.42
CA ARG A 18 3.77 -10.28 2.15
C ARG A 18 3.28 -8.90 1.79
N LEU A 19 2.73 -8.19 2.77
CA LEU A 19 2.10 -6.89 2.61
C LEU A 19 2.97 -5.77 3.20
N LEU A 20 3.44 -4.87 2.35
CA LEU A 20 4.19 -3.68 2.76
C LEU A 20 3.25 -2.47 2.77
N VAL A 21 3.03 -1.92 3.95
CA VAL A 21 2.22 -0.73 4.18
C VAL A 21 3.13 0.49 4.12
N VAL A 22 2.86 1.42 3.21
CA VAL A 22 3.59 2.68 3.10
C VAL A 22 2.94 3.71 4.02
N GLY A 23 3.74 4.31 4.91
CA GLY A 23 3.33 5.37 5.82
C GLY A 23 3.93 5.23 7.22
N THR A 24 3.50 6.10 8.13
CA THR A 24 3.91 6.08 9.54
C THR A 24 2.84 5.45 10.44
N PRO A 25 3.20 4.97 11.65
CA PRO A 25 2.22 4.37 12.57
C PRO A 25 1.10 5.32 12.98
N ASP A 26 1.36 6.63 12.97
CA ASP A 26 0.35 7.66 13.25
C ASP A 26 -0.72 7.76 12.16
N GLN A 27 -0.34 7.50 10.90
CA GLN A 27 -1.26 7.45 9.77
C GLN A 27 -2.10 6.16 9.81
N TRP A 28 -1.51 5.11 10.35
CA TRP A 28 -2.01 3.75 10.29
C TRP A 28 -2.19 3.22 11.72
N ALA A 29 -3.32 3.58 12.34
CA ALA A 29 -3.71 3.27 13.72
C ALA A 29 -2.78 2.24 14.40
N ALA A 30 -1.76 2.72 15.12
CA ALA A 30 -0.62 1.91 15.58
C ALA A 30 -0.99 0.60 16.31
N ALA A 31 -2.17 0.54 16.93
CA ALA A 31 -2.71 -0.67 17.54
C ALA A 31 -2.93 -1.82 16.52
N ASP A 32 -3.43 -1.51 15.32
CA ASP A 32 -3.66 -2.51 14.27
C ASP A 32 -2.32 -3.05 13.69
N ILE A 33 -1.26 -2.24 13.70
CA ILE A 33 0.10 -2.67 13.27
C ILE A 33 0.78 -3.50 14.34
N ALA A 34 0.63 -3.10 15.61
CA ALA A 34 1.27 -3.80 16.72
C ALA A 34 0.71 -5.21 16.92
N ASP A 35 -0.58 -5.41 16.62
CA ASP A 35 -1.26 -6.71 16.70
C ASP A 35 -1.04 -7.58 15.45
N ALA A 36 -0.66 -6.96 14.32
CA ALA A 36 -0.43 -7.68 13.07
C ALA A 36 0.86 -8.54 13.12
N ASP A 37 0.77 -9.74 12.58
CA ASP A 37 1.91 -10.66 12.49
C ASP A 37 2.95 -10.15 11.47
N ARG A 38 4.11 -9.76 12.00
CA ARG A 38 5.22 -9.13 11.26
C ARG A 38 5.84 -10.03 10.19
N ASN A 39 5.51 -11.33 10.16
CA ASN A 39 5.99 -12.23 9.12
C ASN A 39 5.33 -11.99 7.75
N TRP A 40 4.18 -11.31 7.73
CA TRP A 40 3.45 -11.03 6.50
C TRP A 40 2.94 -9.59 6.39
N LEU A 41 3.10 -8.75 7.43
CA LEU A 41 2.83 -7.31 7.37
C LEU A 41 4.02 -6.49 7.87
N ALA A 42 4.44 -5.49 7.10
CA ALA A 42 5.40 -4.47 7.55
C ALA A 42 4.92 -3.08 7.22
N LEU A 43 5.41 -2.13 8.01
CA LEU A 43 5.23 -0.70 7.79
C LEU A 43 6.56 -0.10 7.34
N CYS A 44 6.52 0.71 6.28
CA CYS A 44 7.65 1.42 5.72
C CYS A 44 7.26 2.89 5.47
N PRO A 45 7.94 3.86 6.08
CA PRO A 45 7.78 5.27 5.73
C PRO A 45 8.11 5.49 4.24
N PHE A 46 7.42 6.41 3.58
CA PHE A 46 7.68 6.70 2.17
C PHE A 46 9.15 7.12 1.91
N ALA A 47 9.77 7.81 2.86
CA ALA A 47 11.18 8.19 2.79
C ALA A 47 12.14 7.00 2.74
N ASP A 48 11.76 5.85 3.32
CA ASP A 48 12.55 4.63 3.39
C ASP A 48 12.16 3.62 2.28
N LEU A 49 11.24 4.01 1.39
CA LEU A 49 10.84 3.19 0.26
C LEU A 49 11.93 3.22 -0.83
N ASP A 50 12.81 2.23 -0.79
CA ASP A 50 13.90 2.02 -1.72
C ASP A 50 14.04 0.55 -2.14
N THR A 51 15.04 0.26 -2.98
CA THR A 51 15.30 -1.09 -3.46
C THR A 51 15.70 -2.03 -2.32
N CYS A 52 16.47 -1.57 -1.34
CA CYS A 52 16.92 -2.41 -0.23
C CYS A 52 15.72 -2.89 0.60
N THR A 53 14.78 -1.99 0.91
CA THR A 53 13.55 -2.33 1.62
C THR A 53 12.68 -3.31 0.82
N LEU A 54 12.56 -3.11 -0.50
CA LEU A 54 11.79 -4.02 -1.36
C LEU A 54 12.44 -5.40 -1.49
N ASP A 55 13.77 -5.48 -1.63
CA ASP A 55 14.51 -6.75 -1.72
C ASP A 55 14.52 -7.51 -0.39
N GLU A 56 14.74 -6.82 0.74
CA GLU A 56 14.76 -7.42 2.07
C GLU A 56 13.40 -8.03 2.40
N TRP A 57 12.34 -7.27 2.14
CA TRP A 57 11.01 -7.66 2.57
C TRP A 57 10.28 -8.51 1.51
N ASN A 58 10.64 -8.34 0.24
CA ASN A 58 10.05 -9.00 -0.93
C ASN A 58 8.51 -9.04 -0.88
N PRO A 59 7.85 -7.87 -0.86
CA PRO A 59 6.39 -7.80 -0.76
C PRO A 59 5.71 -8.30 -2.04
N ASP A 60 4.62 -9.04 -1.87
CA ASP A 60 3.70 -9.38 -2.96
C ASP A 60 2.70 -8.22 -3.23
N LEU A 61 2.45 -7.42 -2.20
CA LEU A 61 1.46 -6.34 -2.20
C LEU A 61 1.99 -5.13 -1.43
N VAL A 62 1.96 -3.95 -2.07
CA VAL A 62 2.21 -2.67 -1.43
C VAL A 62 0.87 -1.97 -1.23
N VAL A 63 0.69 -1.36 -0.06
CA VAL A 63 -0.53 -0.66 0.31
C VAL A 63 -0.20 0.73 0.81
N SER A 64 -0.87 1.77 0.33
CA SER A 64 -0.73 3.12 0.87
C SER A 64 -2.09 3.81 1.04
N HIS A 65 -2.12 4.93 1.76
CA HIS A 65 -3.23 5.86 1.62
C HIS A 65 -3.18 6.55 0.25
N LEU A 66 -4.36 6.95 -0.24
CA LEU A 66 -4.48 7.67 -1.50
C LEU A 66 -3.85 9.07 -1.42
N LEU A 67 -3.94 9.71 -0.25
CA LEU A 67 -3.33 10.99 0.05
C LEU A 67 -2.92 11.01 1.52
N SER A 68 -1.68 11.43 1.78
CA SER A 68 -1.12 11.67 3.11
C SER A 68 -0.49 13.06 3.16
N ALA A 69 -0.06 13.50 4.34
CA ALA A 69 0.63 14.78 4.48
C ALA A 69 2.01 14.81 3.80
N GLU A 70 2.62 13.65 3.59
CA GLU A 70 4.00 13.49 3.14
C GLU A 70 4.13 13.00 1.70
N TYR A 71 3.09 12.36 1.17
CA TYR A 71 3.10 11.75 -0.16
C TYR A 71 1.67 11.61 -0.69
N ASP A 72 1.55 11.47 -2.00
CA ASP A 72 0.33 11.00 -2.66
C ASP A 72 0.52 9.64 -3.34
N VAL A 73 -0.60 9.03 -3.74
CA VAL A 73 -0.64 7.75 -4.47
C VAL A 73 0.16 7.74 -5.77
N ILE A 74 0.29 8.89 -6.44
CA ILE A 74 1.00 9.02 -7.72
C ILE A 74 2.51 8.99 -7.45
N GLU A 75 2.97 9.67 -6.40
CA GLU A 75 4.36 9.64 -5.97
C GLU A 75 4.80 8.25 -5.54
N VAL A 76 3.96 7.53 -4.79
CA VAL A 76 4.22 6.13 -4.42
C VAL A 76 4.26 5.23 -5.65
N ALA A 77 3.28 5.35 -6.56
CA ALA A 77 3.27 4.55 -7.79
C ALA A 77 4.51 4.80 -8.66
N ARG A 78 4.89 6.07 -8.85
CA ARG A 78 6.08 6.45 -9.59
C ARG A 78 7.32 5.83 -8.94
N ARG A 79 7.46 5.95 -7.62
CA ARG A 79 8.58 5.39 -6.87
C ARG A 79 8.67 3.88 -7.05
N LEU A 80 7.56 3.15 -6.87
CA LEU A 80 7.54 1.70 -7.07
C LEU A 80 7.93 1.30 -8.51
N ASN A 81 7.47 2.04 -9.51
CA ASN A 81 7.84 1.80 -10.91
C ASN A 81 9.32 2.08 -11.18
N GLU A 82 9.88 3.17 -10.64
CA GLU A 82 11.32 3.48 -10.72
C GLU A 82 12.19 2.42 -10.06
N LEU A 83 11.71 1.83 -8.96
CA LEU A 83 12.39 0.76 -8.23
C LEU A 83 12.22 -0.62 -8.91
N GLY A 84 11.43 -0.73 -9.99
CA GLY A 84 11.20 -1.99 -10.70
C GLY A 84 10.33 -2.98 -9.92
N TYR A 85 9.51 -2.50 -8.97
CA TYR A 85 8.62 -3.33 -8.18
C TYR A 85 7.61 -4.07 -9.08
N ALA A 86 7.57 -5.40 -8.96
CA ALA A 86 6.76 -6.27 -9.81
C ALA A 86 5.50 -6.84 -9.12
N GLY A 87 5.27 -6.50 -7.85
CA GLY A 87 4.07 -6.92 -7.12
C GLY A 87 2.87 -6.01 -7.40
N SER A 88 1.79 -6.22 -6.65
CA SER A 88 0.58 -5.39 -6.75
C SER A 88 0.69 -4.13 -5.89
N TYR A 89 0.03 -3.05 -6.30
CA TYR A 89 -0.09 -1.82 -5.52
C TYR A 89 -1.56 -1.47 -5.29
N VAL A 90 -1.93 -1.20 -4.04
CA VAL A 90 -3.28 -0.86 -3.63
C VAL A 90 -3.29 0.47 -2.87
N ALA A 91 -4.06 1.42 -3.34
CA ALA A 91 -4.36 2.63 -2.58
C ALA A 91 -5.68 2.48 -1.81
N ILE A 92 -5.70 2.97 -0.58
CA ILE A 92 -6.86 2.89 0.30
C ILE A 92 -7.42 4.27 0.56
N TRP A 93 -8.75 4.38 0.52
CA TRP A 93 -9.42 5.63 0.80
C TRP A 93 -10.85 5.43 1.30
N ARG A 94 -11.37 6.39 2.09
CA ARG A 94 -12.71 6.31 2.70
C ARG A 94 -13.84 6.87 1.82
N ARG A 95 -13.53 7.71 0.83
CA ARG A 95 -14.53 8.29 -0.09
C ARG A 95 -13.89 8.91 -1.33
N VAL A 96 -13.74 8.16 -2.42
CA VAL A 96 -13.13 8.70 -3.65
C VAL A 96 -14.24 9.25 -4.52
N PRO A 97 -14.27 10.55 -4.86
CA PRO A 97 -15.31 11.08 -5.74
C PRO A 97 -15.25 10.47 -7.15
N ASN A 98 -14.06 10.04 -7.60
CA ASN A 98 -13.90 9.30 -8.86
C ASN A 98 -12.62 8.43 -8.89
N PRO A 99 -12.68 7.13 -8.54
CA PRO A 99 -11.52 6.23 -8.55
C PRO A 99 -10.95 5.99 -9.95
N ALA A 100 -11.73 6.23 -11.02
CA ALA A 100 -11.24 6.05 -12.39
C ALA A 100 -10.18 7.09 -12.76
N VAL A 101 -10.30 8.33 -12.26
CA VAL A 101 -9.31 9.40 -12.50
C VAL A 101 -7.98 9.01 -11.86
N ILE A 102 -7.98 8.60 -10.59
CA ILE A 102 -6.77 8.20 -9.89
C ILE A 102 -6.08 7.02 -10.58
N LYS A 103 -6.86 6.01 -11.01
CA LYS A 103 -6.32 4.89 -11.78
C LYS A 103 -5.71 5.33 -13.12
N ALA A 104 -6.28 6.33 -13.78
CA ALA A 104 -5.73 6.87 -15.03
C ALA A 104 -4.40 7.60 -14.79
N GLU A 105 -4.30 8.42 -13.74
CA GLU A 105 -3.07 9.12 -13.37
C GLU A 105 -1.95 8.14 -12.98
N VAL A 106 -2.26 7.13 -12.15
CA VAL A 106 -1.28 6.09 -11.79
C VAL A 106 -0.78 5.34 -13.02
N ARG A 107 -1.66 4.97 -13.95
CA ARG A 107 -1.26 4.29 -15.18
C ARG A 107 -0.38 5.14 -16.10
N GLN A 108 -0.48 6.47 -16.03
CA GLN A 108 0.41 7.36 -16.79
C GLN A 108 1.83 7.34 -16.24
N VAL A 109 2.01 7.30 -14.91
CA VAL A 109 3.34 7.32 -14.28
C VAL A 109 3.95 5.92 -14.08
N ALA A 110 3.10 4.89 -13.98
CA ALA A 110 3.48 3.52 -13.69
C ALA A 110 2.63 2.53 -14.53
N PRO A 111 2.82 2.49 -15.87
CA PRO A 111 1.96 1.71 -16.77
C PRO A 111 2.07 0.20 -16.57
N GLY A 112 3.19 -0.29 -16.04
CA GLY A 112 3.43 -1.71 -15.76
C GLY A 112 3.00 -2.16 -14.37
N LEU A 113 2.62 -1.23 -13.48
CA LEU A 113 2.29 -1.52 -12.09
C LEU A 113 0.81 -1.92 -11.96
N PRO A 114 0.50 -3.15 -11.51
CA PRO A 114 -0.88 -3.54 -11.22
C PRO A 114 -1.42 -2.69 -10.07
N PHE A 115 -2.32 -1.75 -10.40
CA PHE A 115 -2.84 -0.78 -9.45
C PHE A 115 -4.35 -0.91 -9.22
N GLU A 116 -4.76 -0.94 -7.96
CA GLU A 116 -6.15 -0.93 -7.54
C GLU A 116 -6.42 0.10 -6.43
N VAL A 117 -7.67 0.58 -6.38
CA VAL A 117 -8.14 1.49 -5.32
C VAL A 117 -9.19 0.73 -4.53
N LEU A 118 -8.94 0.55 -3.24
CA LEU A 118 -9.88 -0.04 -2.31
C LEU A 118 -10.59 1.05 -1.51
N GLU A 119 -11.90 1.12 -1.71
CA GLU A 119 -12.77 1.91 -0.85
C GLU A 119 -13.08 1.11 0.41
N LEU A 120 -12.72 1.66 1.57
CA LEU A 120 -13.13 1.11 2.86
C LEU A 120 -14.40 1.84 3.29
N SER A 121 -15.54 1.26 2.93
CA SER A 121 -16.84 1.60 3.51
C SER A 121 -16.87 1.11 4.95
N ASP A 122 -17.30 1.99 5.85
CA ASP A 122 -17.60 1.68 7.26
C ASP A 122 -18.83 0.77 7.37
#